data_AF-M5CEE7-F1
#
_entry.id   AF-M5CEE7-F1
#
_cell.length_a   1.000
_cell.length_b   1.000
_cell.length_c   1.000
_cell.angle_alpha   90.00
_cell.angle_beta   90.00
_cell.angle_gamma   90.00
#
_symmetry.space_group_name_H-M   'P 1'
#
loop_
_entity.id
_entity.type
_entity.pdbx_description
1 polymer ?
#
loop_
_entity_poly.entity_id
_entity_poly.type
_entity_poly.pdbx_seq_one_letter_code
_entity_poly.pdbx_strand_id
1 'polypeptide(L)'
;MSYCDRHQRLGAINDLEKAMECRGRALDLIPDGHPYVPSFHADLGTSYTERFGRLGEIDDLQKSIECFSRALDLTPQCHPHLPTRYADLGVSYSDRYRRLGAIGDLEKSIKCLTHALNLTPDGHPALSSQCFNLAMSYHDQYKRTADLPHLRSSLDLFRKCSQPLNGPTRDVFTYALKWAKLASEYSYLNPIEAFRTTVDLLPHFISFGATTAQRYQDLPLTDNVAVRAAFVAIQFSEYNLALEWLEHARCVVWNQTLMLRSPMESLHQSYPVLASRLQSVSRQLHHASAGASAPSSVSDTPQYRHRLAREYDDLITTARLLSGFEDFLRPTKFNGLLRAARNGPTVVSSCTS
;
A
#
# COMPACT_ATOMS: atom_id res chain seq x y z
N MET A 1 2.85 7.05 -28.73
CA MET A 1 3.00 7.08 -27.27
C MET A 1 2.01 8.09 -26.73
N SER A 2 1.00 7.63 -26.01
CA SER A 2 -0.04 8.51 -25.45
C SER A 2 0.59 9.44 -24.41
N TYR A 3 0.09 10.67 -24.29
CA TYR A 3 0.48 11.57 -23.20
C TYR A 3 0.27 10.93 -21.82
N CYS A 4 -0.69 9.99 -21.70
CA CYS A 4 -0.90 9.17 -20.50
C CYS A 4 0.31 8.28 -20.15
N ASP A 5 1.00 7.71 -21.14
CA ASP A 5 2.16 6.85 -20.91
C ASP A 5 3.41 7.65 -20.50
N ARG A 6 3.46 8.93 -20.89
CA ARG A 6 4.55 9.86 -20.57
C ARG A 6 4.36 10.53 -19.21
N HIS A 7 3.11 10.70 -18.77
CA HIS A 7 2.72 11.30 -17.48
C HIS A 7 3.39 10.62 -16.27
N GLN A 8 3.58 9.30 -16.33
CA GLN A 8 4.12 8.55 -15.20
C GLN A 8 5.61 8.76 -14.91
N ARG A 9 6.37 9.49 -15.76
CA ARG A 9 7.84 9.48 -15.66
C ARG A 9 8.60 10.81 -15.51
N LEU A 10 8.11 12.00 -15.86
CA LEU A 10 9.05 13.16 -16.05
C LEU A 10 8.62 14.61 -15.68
N GLY A 11 7.61 14.88 -14.83
CA GLY A 11 7.40 16.26 -14.29
C GLY A 11 6.21 17.04 -14.89
N ALA A 12 5.06 16.40 -15.07
CA ALA A 12 4.00 16.23 -14.07
C ALA A 12 2.91 17.33 -14.13
N ILE A 13 3.17 18.62 -13.90
CA ILE A 13 2.07 19.63 -13.84
C ILE A 13 1.64 20.13 -15.23
N ASN A 14 2.58 20.53 -16.10
CA ASN A 14 2.26 21.06 -17.41
C ASN A 14 1.55 20.04 -18.32
N ASP A 15 1.91 18.76 -18.20
CA ASP A 15 1.25 17.69 -18.97
C ASP A 15 -0.17 17.42 -18.44
N LEU A 16 -0.38 17.57 -17.12
CA LEU A 16 -1.71 17.47 -16.51
C LEU A 16 -2.60 18.62 -16.99
N GLU A 17 -2.09 19.85 -16.99
CA GLU A 17 -2.82 21.03 -17.48
C GLU A 17 -3.18 20.90 -18.97
N LYS A 18 -2.25 20.42 -19.81
CA LYS A 18 -2.55 20.12 -21.22
C LYS A 18 -3.61 19.04 -21.38
N ALA A 19 -3.57 17.98 -20.57
CA ALA A 19 -4.58 16.93 -20.61
C ALA A 19 -5.96 17.48 -20.21
N MET A 20 -6.02 18.37 -19.21
CA MET A 20 -7.24 19.07 -18.82
C MET A 20 -7.77 19.98 -19.93
N GLU A 21 -6.91 20.76 -20.59
CA GLU A 21 -7.28 21.59 -21.73
C GLU A 21 -7.87 20.76 -22.88
N CYS A 22 -7.20 19.66 -23.25
CA CYS A 22 -7.67 18.76 -24.30
C CYS A 22 -9.03 18.13 -23.96
N ARG A 23 -9.24 17.70 -22.70
CA ARG A 23 -10.51 17.13 -22.24
C ARG A 23 -11.63 18.18 -22.19
N GLY A 24 -11.32 19.41 -21.78
CA GLY A 24 -12.26 20.53 -21.81
C GLY A 24 -12.74 20.82 -23.24
N ARG A 25 -11.80 20.94 -24.18
CA ARG A 25 -12.13 21.11 -25.61
C ARG A 25 -12.92 19.93 -26.17
N ALA A 26 -12.61 18.71 -25.75
CA ALA A 26 -13.38 17.54 -26.18
C ALA A 26 -14.85 17.66 -25.72
N LEU A 27 -15.10 18.07 -24.47
CA LEU A 27 -16.47 18.31 -23.99
C LEU A 27 -17.18 19.42 -24.77
N ASP A 28 -16.48 20.48 -25.15
CA ASP A 28 -17.07 21.58 -25.95
C ASP A 28 -17.45 21.15 -27.38
N LEU A 29 -16.77 20.14 -27.93
CA LEU A 29 -16.95 19.67 -29.30
C LEU A 29 -17.90 18.47 -29.43
N ILE A 30 -18.17 17.77 -28.33
CA ILE A 30 -18.99 16.57 -28.33
C ILE A 30 -20.48 16.95 -28.23
N PRO A 31 -21.36 16.39 -29.07
CA PRO A 31 -22.80 16.63 -28.96
C PRO A 31 -23.38 16.22 -27.61
N ASP A 32 -24.39 16.96 -27.15
CA ASP A 32 -25.16 16.61 -25.97
C ASP A 32 -25.70 15.17 -26.06
N GLY A 33 -25.54 14.40 -24.98
CA GLY A 33 -26.00 13.01 -24.91
C GLY A 33 -25.02 11.96 -25.45
N HIS A 34 -23.81 12.34 -25.89
CA HIS A 34 -22.82 11.34 -26.30
C HIS A 34 -22.41 10.43 -25.12
N PRO A 35 -22.31 9.10 -25.31
CA PRO A 35 -22.07 8.13 -24.23
C PRO A 35 -20.74 8.28 -23.47
N TYR A 36 -19.81 9.10 -23.96
CA TYR A 36 -18.49 9.33 -23.35
C TYR A 36 -18.43 10.62 -22.52
N VAL A 37 -19.45 11.49 -22.60
CA VAL A 37 -19.53 12.71 -21.77
C VAL A 37 -19.36 12.40 -20.27
N PRO A 38 -20.01 11.36 -19.69
CA PRO A 38 -19.78 11.01 -18.29
C PRO A 38 -18.32 10.65 -17.98
N SER A 39 -17.62 10.01 -18.91
CA SER A 39 -16.22 9.62 -18.74
C SER A 39 -15.28 10.81 -18.84
N PHE A 40 -15.51 11.73 -19.76
CA PHE A 40 -14.72 12.97 -19.85
C PHE A 40 -14.86 13.84 -18.60
N HIS A 41 -16.08 13.96 -18.05
CA HIS A 41 -16.26 14.62 -16.76
C HIS A 41 -15.52 13.91 -15.63
N ALA A 42 -15.63 12.57 -15.53
CA ALA A 42 -14.90 11.83 -14.50
C ALA A 42 -13.37 12.03 -14.61
N ASP A 43 -12.82 11.95 -15.82
CA ASP A 43 -11.39 12.15 -16.07
C ASP A 43 -10.91 13.57 -15.73
N LEU A 44 -11.74 14.59 -16.01
CA LEU A 44 -11.47 15.96 -15.58
C LEU A 44 -11.50 16.08 -14.07
N GLY A 45 -12.48 15.45 -13.40
CA GLY A 45 -12.53 15.38 -11.94
C GLY A 45 -11.26 14.79 -11.34
N THR A 46 -10.79 13.65 -11.88
CA THR A 46 -9.52 13.04 -11.46
C THR A 46 -8.35 13.99 -11.65
N SER A 47 -8.30 14.70 -12.78
CA SER A 47 -7.23 15.65 -13.07
C SER A 47 -7.20 16.81 -12.08
N TYR A 48 -8.37 17.32 -11.69
CA TYR A 48 -8.46 18.35 -10.65
C TYR A 48 -8.04 17.81 -9.27
N THR A 49 -8.43 16.60 -8.90
CA THR A 49 -7.98 15.97 -7.64
C THR A 49 -6.45 15.77 -7.63
N GLU A 50 -5.85 15.34 -8.74
CA GLU A 50 -4.40 15.22 -8.87
C GLU A 50 -3.70 16.58 -8.78
N ARG A 51 -4.27 17.62 -9.40
CA ARG A 51 -3.74 18.98 -9.36
C ARG A 51 -3.81 19.56 -7.94
N PHE A 52 -4.93 19.35 -7.24
CA PHE A 52 -5.06 19.67 -5.82
C PHE A 52 -3.99 18.96 -4.98
N GLY A 53 -3.76 17.67 -5.20
CA GLY A 53 -2.74 16.91 -4.47
C GLY A 53 -1.32 17.48 -4.62
N ARG A 54 -1.04 18.16 -5.73
CA ARG A 54 0.28 18.75 -6.04
C ARG A 54 0.42 20.21 -5.65
N LEU A 55 -0.62 21.02 -5.90
CA LEU A 55 -0.59 22.48 -5.71
C LEU A 55 -1.32 22.94 -4.46
N GLY A 56 -2.27 22.14 -3.97
CA GLY A 56 -3.08 22.46 -2.80
C GLY A 56 -4.18 23.49 -3.03
N GLU A 57 -4.49 23.81 -4.29
CA GLU A 57 -5.51 24.81 -4.68
C GLU A 57 -6.92 24.33 -4.33
N ILE A 58 -7.61 25.03 -3.42
CA ILE A 58 -8.94 24.62 -2.95
C ILE A 58 -9.98 24.64 -4.08
N ASP A 59 -9.85 25.55 -5.04
CA ASP A 59 -10.74 25.65 -6.20
C ASP A 59 -10.74 24.36 -7.06
N ASP A 60 -9.65 23.59 -7.04
CA ASP A 60 -9.59 22.30 -7.72
C ASP A 60 -10.52 21.27 -7.07
N LEU A 61 -10.69 21.30 -5.76
CA LEU A 61 -11.63 20.42 -5.09
C LEU A 61 -13.08 20.76 -5.48
N GLN A 62 -13.39 22.05 -5.62
CA GLN A 62 -14.71 22.48 -6.09
C GLN A 62 -14.98 21.97 -7.51
N LYS A 63 -14.03 22.19 -8.43
CA LYS A 63 -14.14 21.74 -9.82
C LYS A 63 -14.18 20.21 -9.94
N SER A 64 -13.43 19.51 -9.09
CA SER A 64 -13.46 18.05 -9.01
C SER A 64 -14.83 17.53 -8.60
N ILE A 65 -15.42 18.10 -7.55
CA ILE A 65 -16.78 17.77 -7.09
C ILE A 65 -17.81 18.03 -8.21
N GLU A 66 -17.75 19.18 -8.87
CA GLU A 66 -18.65 19.52 -9.99
C GLU A 66 -18.54 18.50 -11.13
N CYS A 67 -17.32 18.15 -11.52
CA CYS A 67 -17.06 17.18 -12.58
C CYS A 67 -17.58 15.79 -12.21
N PHE A 68 -17.29 15.28 -11.01
CA PHE A 68 -17.77 13.96 -10.60
C PHE A 68 -19.29 13.91 -10.38
N SER A 69 -19.90 14.99 -9.86
CA SER A 69 -21.36 15.11 -9.79
C SER A 69 -21.99 15.06 -11.17
N ARG A 70 -21.44 15.81 -12.14
CA ARG A 70 -21.95 15.78 -13.52
C ARG A 70 -21.77 14.42 -14.18
N ALA A 71 -20.63 13.76 -13.93
CA ALA A 71 -20.41 12.40 -14.40
C ALA A 71 -21.47 11.45 -13.84
N LEU A 72 -21.76 11.49 -12.54
CA LEU A 72 -22.78 10.66 -11.90
C LEU A 72 -24.18 10.91 -12.45
N ASP A 73 -24.59 12.17 -12.60
CA ASP A 73 -25.92 12.53 -13.11
C ASP A 73 -26.18 11.98 -14.52
N LEU A 74 -25.13 11.88 -15.33
CA LEU A 74 -25.18 11.35 -16.69
C LEU A 74 -24.95 9.83 -16.78
N THR A 75 -24.69 9.16 -15.64
CA THR A 75 -24.40 7.73 -15.60
C THR A 75 -25.68 6.91 -15.36
N PRO A 76 -26.02 5.94 -16.22
CA PRO A 76 -27.11 5.02 -15.94
C PRO A 76 -26.87 4.18 -14.68
N GLN A 77 -27.93 3.85 -13.94
CA GLN A 77 -27.83 3.17 -12.64
C GLN A 77 -27.16 1.77 -12.69
N CYS A 78 -27.17 1.11 -13.84
CA CYS A 78 -26.54 -0.21 -14.04
C CYS A 78 -25.13 -0.13 -14.67
N HIS A 79 -24.54 1.06 -14.75
CA HIS A 79 -23.26 1.25 -15.43
C HIS A 79 -22.08 0.74 -14.58
N PRO A 80 -21.11 0.01 -15.16
CA PRO A 80 -20.01 -0.60 -14.40
C PRO A 80 -19.07 0.40 -13.71
N HIS A 81 -18.96 1.63 -14.22
CA HIS A 81 -18.15 2.69 -13.59
C HIS A 81 -18.89 3.49 -12.50
N LEU A 82 -20.17 3.20 -12.25
CA LEU A 82 -20.94 3.92 -11.23
C LEU A 82 -20.31 3.82 -9.83
N PRO A 83 -19.83 2.66 -9.34
CA PRO A 83 -19.18 2.57 -8.03
C PRO A 83 -17.93 3.45 -7.93
N THR A 84 -17.09 3.46 -8.97
CA THR A 84 -15.87 4.28 -9.01
C THR A 84 -16.20 5.77 -8.98
N ARG A 85 -17.19 6.22 -9.77
CA ARG A 85 -17.62 7.63 -9.78
C ARG A 85 -18.14 8.11 -8.42
N TYR A 86 -18.88 7.26 -7.72
CA TYR A 86 -19.27 7.55 -6.33
C TYR A 86 -18.08 7.63 -5.39
N ALA A 87 -17.11 6.73 -5.53
CA ALA A 87 -15.91 6.73 -4.71
C ALA A 87 -15.10 8.01 -4.91
N ASP A 88 -14.88 8.42 -6.16
CA ASP A 88 -14.10 9.61 -6.50
C ASP A 88 -14.77 10.91 -6.02
N LEU A 89 -16.10 11.00 -6.15
CA LEU A 89 -16.87 12.11 -5.57
C LEU A 89 -16.73 12.14 -4.04
N GLY A 90 -16.81 10.96 -3.41
CA GLY A 90 -16.65 10.82 -1.97
C GLY A 90 -15.26 11.26 -1.46
N VAL A 91 -14.20 10.89 -2.18
CA VAL A 91 -12.82 11.34 -1.90
C VAL A 91 -12.70 12.86 -2.00
N SER A 92 -13.26 13.46 -3.06
CA SER A 92 -13.21 14.91 -3.27
C SER A 92 -13.92 15.67 -2.14
N TYR A 93 -15.05 15.16 -1.65
CA TYR A 93 -15.70 15.67 -0.45
C TYR A 93 -14.86 15.49 0.82
N SER A 94 -14.20 14.34 1.02
CA SER A 94 -13.29 14.13 2.16
C SER A 94 -12.12 15.12 2.14
N ASP A 95 -11.51 15.34 0.97
CA ASP A 95 -10.40 16.28 0.83
C ASP A 95 -10.83 17.71 1.14
N ARG A 96 -12.00 18.12 0.65
CA ARG A 96 -12.54 19.45 0.94
C ARG A 96 -12.89 19.62 2.40
N TYR A 97 -13.49 18.61 3.03
CA TYR A 97 -13.71 18.58 4.47
C TYR A 97 -12.39 18.73 5.25
N ARG A 98 -11.33 17.99 4.89
CA ARG A 98 -10.04 18.08 5.59
C ARG A 98 -9.39 19.46 5.47
N ARG A 99 -9.70 20.23 4.43
CA ARG A 99 -9.20 21.60 4.24
C ARG A 99 -10.06 22.66 4.92
N LEU A 100 -11.39 22.53 4.84
CA LEU A 100 -12.33 23.59 5.24
C LEU A 100 -13.08 23.28 6.55
N GLY A 101 -13.09 22.04 7.01
CA GLY A 101 -13.80 21.60 8.21
C GLY A 101 -15.33 21.55 8.08
N ALA A 102 -15.88 21.71 6.87
CA ALA A 102 -17.32 21.75 6.64
C ALA A 102 -17.97 20.36 6.82
N ILE A 103 -18.70 20.16 7.92
CA ILE A 103 -19.26 18.84 8.28
C ILE A 103 -20.19 18.25 7.21
N GLY A 104 -20.91 19.09 6.47
CA GLY A 104 -21.77 18.65 5.38
C GLY A 104 -21.01 17.95 4.25
N ASP A 105 -19.72 18.28 4.05
CA ASP A 105 -18.88 17.56 3.08
C ASP A 105 -18.49 16.19 3.61
N LEU A 106 -18.21 16.07 4.90
CA LEU A 106 -17.92 14.77 5.51
C LEU A 106 -19.12 13.82 5.41
N GLU A 107 -20.33 14.33 5.68
CA GLU A 107 -21.57 13.55 5.53
C GLU A 107 -21.79 13.10 4.09
N LYS A 108 -21.56 13.98 3.11
CA LYS A 108 -21.65 13.63 1.68
C LYS A 108 -20.59 12.61 1.28
N SER A 109 -19.36 12.75 1.77
CA SER A 109 -18.30 11.77 1.57
C SER A 109 -18.71 10.38 2.04
N ILE A 110 -19.18 10.26 3.29
CA ILE A 110 -19.61 8.98 3.87
C ILE A 110 -20.75 8.36 3.05
N LYS A 111 -21.75 9.16 2.64
CA LYS A 111 -22.85 8.71 1.78
C LYS A 111 -22.33 8.17 0.44
N CYS A 112 -21.49 8.93 -0.26
CA CYS A 112 -20.93 8.54 -1.56
C CYS A 112 -20.06 7.27 -1.45
N LEU A 113 -19.14 7.21 -0.48
CA LEU A 113 -18.25 6.07 -0.28
C LEU A 113 -19.01 4.80 0.16
N THR A 114 -20.05 4.94 0.98
CA THR A 114 -20.92 3.82 1.35
C THR A 114 -21.66 3.28 0.13
N HIS A 115 -22.19 4.16 -0.73
CA HIS A 115 -22.87 3.76 -1.95
C HIS A 115 -21.91 3.07 -2.94
N ALA A 116 -20.70 3.61 -3.10
CA ALA A 116 -19.65 2.98 -3.91
C ALA A 116 -19.33 1.56 -3.43
N LEU A 117 -19.16 1.38 -2.11
CA LEU A 117 -18.82 0.09 -1.52
C LEU A 117 -19.96 -0.92 -1.70
N ASN A 118 -21.22 -0.50 -1.56
CA ASN A 118 -22.39 -1.37 -1.74
C ASN A 118 -22.60 -1.82 -3.19
N LEU A 119 -22.19 -1.02 -4.17
CA LEU A 119 -22.29 -1.36 -5.59
C LEU A 119 -21.08 -2.16 -6.11
N THR A 120 -19.98 -2.20 -5.37
CA THR A 120 -18.74 -2.86 -5.79
C THR A 120 -18.81 -4.35 -5.46
N PRO A 121 -18.67 -5.27 -6.45
CA PRO A 121 -18.69 -6.70 -6.20
C PRO A 121 -17.55 -7.17 -5.30
N ASP A 122 -17.76 -8.26 -4.58
CA ASP A 122 -16.72 -8.91 -3.80
C ASP A 122 -15.54 -9.34 -4.70
N GLY A 123 -14.31 -9.13 -4.21
CA GLY A 123 -13.08 -9.41 -4.94
C GLY A 123 -12.69 -8.35 -5.99
N HIS A 124 -13.48 -7.30 -6.17
CA HIS A 124 -13.12 -6.21 -7.09
C HIS A 124 -11.90 -5.41 -6.56
N PRO A 125 -10.89 -5.08 -7.40
CA PRO A 125 -9.66 -4.41 -6.94
C PRO A 125 -9.86 -3.06 -6.24
N ALA A 126 -10.92 -2.32 -6.59
CA ALA A 126 -11.24 -1.02 -5.97
C ALA A 126 -11.83 -1.13 -4.56
N LEU A 127 -12.21 -2.33 -4.09
CA LEU A 127 -12.89 -2.51 -2.82
C LEU A 127 -12.01 -2.08 -1.65
N SER A 128 -10.71 -2.40 -1.67
CA SER A 128 -9.81 -2.03 -0.57
C SER A 128 -9.60 -0.52 -0.46
N SER A 129 -9.41 0.20 -1.58
CA SER A 129 -9.26 1.66 -1.54
C SER A 129 -10.55 2.37 -1.12
N GLN A 130 -11.72 1.93 -1.60
CA GLN A 130 -13.01 2.47 -1.16
C GLN A 130 -13.24 2.25 0.33
N CYS A 131 -12.93 1.04 0.83
CA CYS A 131 -13.03 0.68 2.23
C CYS A 131 -12.10 1.53 3.11
N PHE A 132 -10.87 1.77 2.66
CA PHE A 132 -9.92 2.67 3.32
C PHE A 132 -10.42 4.13 3.38
N ASN A 133 -10.94 4.65 2.27
CA ASN A 133 -11.46 6.02 2.21
C ASN A 133 -12.65 6.19 3.15
N LEU A 134 -13.55 5.21 3.19
CA LEU A 134 -14.68 5.23 4.13
C LEU A 134 -14.22 5.13 5.59
N ALA A 135 -13.20 4.29 5.87
CA ALA A 135 -12.59 4.20 7.20
C ALA A 135 -12.04 5.56 7.67
N MET A 136 -11.34 6.28 6.78
CA MET A 136 -10.84 7.62 7.05
C MET A 136 -11.97 8.62 7.32
N SER A 137 -13.04 8.62 6.52
CA SER A 137 -14.18 9.52 6.74
C SER A 137 -14.89 9.25 8.08
N TYR A 138 -15.04 8.00 8.49
CA TYR A 138 -15.57 7.68 9.82
C TYR A 138 -14.64 8.10 10.95
N HIS A 139 -13.32 7.99 10.78
CA HIS A 139 -12.36 8.51 11.77
C HIS A 139 -12.43 10.03 11.90
N ASP A 140 -12.52 10.72 10.77
CA ASP A 140 -12.70 12.16 10.71
C ASP A 140 -14.01 12.58 11.41
N GLN A 141 -15.07 11.78 11.27
CA GLN A 141 -16.36 12.03 11.94
C GLN A 141 -16.25 11.81 13.45
N TYR A 142 -15.58 10.74 13.87
CA TYR A 142 -15.28 10.50 15.27
C TYR A 142 -14.48 11.66 15.89
N LYS A 143 -13.45 12.18 15.20
CA LYS A 143 -12.68 13.33 15.69
C LYS A 143 -13.52 14.58 15.95
N ARG A 144 -14.65 14.73 15.25
CA ARG A 144 -15.57 15.87 15.41
C ARG A 144 -16.64 15.64 16.47
N THR A 145 -17.12 14.41 16.59
CA THR A 145 -18.31 14.08 17.39
C THR A 145 -17.95 13.41 18.72
N ALA A 146 -16.74 12.84 18.82
CA ALA A 146 -16.32 11.90 19.86
C ALA A 146 -17.24 10.66 19.99
N ASP A 147 -18.03 10.35 18.95
CA ASP A 147 -18.99 9.25 18.98
C ASP A 147 -18.34 7.89 18.66
N LEU A 148 -18.22 7.03 19.68
CA LEU A 148 -17.51 5.75 19.62
C LEU A 148 -17.97 4.81 18.49
N PRO A 149 -19.27 4.68 18.15
CA PRO A 149 -19.76 4.04 16.94
C PRO A 149 -18.96 4.39 15.66
N HIS A 150 -18.65 5.67 15.42
CA HIS A 150 -17.90 6.07 14.24
C HIS A 150 -16.44 5.58 14.29
N LEU A 151 -15.80 5.62 15.45
CA LEU A 151 -14.46 5.04 15.62
C LEU A 151 -14.48 3.54 15.37
N ARG A 152 -15.48 2.82 15.88
CA ARG A 152 -15.63 1.39 15.67
C ARG A 152 -15.80 1.05 14.19
N SER A 153 -16.70 1.73 13.49
CA SER A 153 -16.89 1.58 12.04
C SER A 153 -15.60 1.84 11.26
N SER A 154 -14.85 2.89 11.66
CA SER A 154 -13.55 3.19 11.07
C SER A 154 -12.56 2.02 11.23
N LEU A 155 -12.38 1.51 12.45
CA LEU A 155 -11.43 0.41 12.74
C LEU A 155 -11.81 -0.90 12.05
N ASP A 156 -13.10 -1.23 11.99
CA ASP A 156 -13.57 -2.45 11.31
C ASP A 156 -13.32 -2.37 9.79
N LEU A 157 -13.51 -1.20 9.18
CA LEU A 157 -13.17 -0.97 7.77
C LEU A 157 -11.66 -0.98 7.53
N PHE A 158 -10.85 -0.42 8.43
CA PHE A 158 -9.39 -0.52 8.37
C PHE A 158 -8.91 -1.97 8.41
N ARG A 159 -9.46 -2.79 9.31
CA ARG A 159 -9.19 -4.22 9.38
C ARG A 159 -9.55 -4.92 8.07
N LYS A 160 -10.70 -4.56 7.46
CA LYS A 160 -11.16 -5.13 6.18
C LYS A 160 -10.25 -4.75 5.01
N CYS A 161 -9.86 -3.48 4.85
CA CYS A 161 -9.02 -3.06 3.71
C CYS A 161 -7.57 -3.54 3.83
N SER A 162 -7.11 -3.88 5.04
CA SER A 162 -5.75 -4.35 5.32
C SER A 162 -5.55 -5.86 5.11
N GLN A 163 -6.55 -6.59 4.61
CA GLN A 163 -6.40 -8.01 4.31
C GLN A 163 -5.61 -8.22 2.99
N PRO A 164 -4.64 -9.17 2.94
CA PRO A 164 -3.80 -9.41 1.76
C PRO A 164 -4.57 -9.69 0.45
N LEU A 165 -5.76 -10.28 0.56
CA LEU A 165 -6.60 -10.66 -0.59
C LEU A 165 -7.35 -9.48 -1.22
N ASN A 166 -7.36 -8.30 -0.58
CA ASN A 166 -8.28 -7.23 -0.94
C ASN A 166 -7.69 -6.16 -1.88
N GLY A 167 -6.40 -6.22 -2.22
CA GLY A 167 -5.81 -5.24 -3.15
C GLY A 167 -4.32 -5.42 -3.38
N PRO A 168 -3.68 -4.49 -4.11
CA PRO A 168 -2.23 -4.48 -4.30
C PRO A 168 -1.52 -4.43 -2.95
N THR A 169 -0.48 -5.26 -2.78
CA THR A 169 0.27 -5.41 -1.51
C THR A 169 0.69 -4.08 -0.90
N ARG A 170 1.09 -3.12 -1.75
CA ARG A 170 1.53 -1.78 -1.34
C ARG A 170 0.43 -0.98 -0.65
N ASP A 171 -0.75 -1.00 -1.24
CA ASP A 171 -1.91 -0.26 -0.74
C ASP A 171 -2.37 -0.89 0.57
N VAL A 172 -2.51 -2.22 0.58
CA VAL A 172 -2.90 -2.99 1.77
C VAL A 172 -1.92 -2.75 2.93
N PHE A 173 -0.60 -2.73 2.67
CA PHE A 173 0.40 -2.38 3.69
C PHE A 173 0.23 -0.95 4.21
N THR A 174 0.01 0.01 3.31
CA THR A 174 -0.20 1.42 3.68
C THR A 174 -1.44 1.58 4.56
N TYR A 175 -2.51 0.85 4.25
CA TYR A 175 -3.74 0.83 5.03
C TYR A 175 -3.53 0.19 6.41
N ALA A 176 -2.83 -0.93 6.48
CA ALA A 176 -2.47 -1.60 7.73
C ALA A 176 -1.62 -0.69 8.63
N LEU A 177 -0.64 0.00 8.05
CA LEU A 177 0.20 0.95 8.77
C LEU A 177 -0.61 2.13 9.30
N LYS A 178 -1.56 2.65 8.52
CA LYS A 178 -2.46 3.73 8.95
C LYS A 178 -3.37 3.26 10.08
N TRP A 179 -3.92 2.05 9.98
CA TRP A 179 -4.71 1.41 11.03
C TRP A 179 -3.92 1.28 12.33
N ALA A 180 -2.68 0.75 12.27
CA ALA A 180 -1.82 0.58 13.43
C ALA A 180 -1.47 1.91 14.10
N LYS A 181 -1.17 2.95 13.30
CA LYS A 181 -0.95 4.32 13.80
C LYS A 181 -2.17 4.84 14.56
N LEU A 182 -3.34 4.76 13.95
CA LEU A 182 -4.59 5.26 14.52
C LEU A 182 -5.01 4.49 15.78
N ALA A 183 -4.90 3.16 15.76
CA ALA A 183 -5.20 2.34 16.93
C ALA A 183 -4.27 2.64 18.12
N SER A 184 -3.05 3.12 17.86
CA SER A 184 -2.10 3.56 18.89
C SER A 184 -2.42 4.95 19.47
N GLU A 185 -3.21 5.77 18.78
CA GLU A 185 -3.59 7.11 19.27
C GLU A 185 -4.59 7.02 20.43
N TYR A 186 -5.30 5.90 20.56
CA TYR A 186 -6.36 5.70 21.54
C TYR A 186 -5.98 4.64 22.58
N SER A 187 -5.73 5.08 23.82
CA SER A 187 -5.20 4.23 24.90
C SER A 187 -6.07 3.02 25.28
N TYR A 188 -7.38 3.07 25.02
CA TYR A 188 -8.31 1.97 25.30
C TYR A 188 -8.41 0.94 24.17
N LEU A 189 -7.77 1.17 23.03
CA LEU A 189 -7.71 0.20 21.94
C LEU A 189 -6.49 -0.69 22.10
N ASN A 190 -6.60 -1.93 21.64
CA ASN A 190 -5.46 -2.82 21.49
C ASN A 190 -4.95 -2.77 20.04
N PRO A 191 -3.83 -2.06 19.76
CA PRO A 191 -3.27 -1.96 18.42
C PRO A 191 -2.46 -3.19 17.97
N ILE A 192 -2.30 -4.23 18.81
CA ILE A 192 -1.48 -5.41 18.51
C ILE A 192 -1.90 -6.06 17.20
N GLU A 193 -3.21 -6.21 16.96
CA GLU A 193 -3.73 -6.82 15.74
C GLU A 193 -3.28 -6.05 14.50
N ALA A 194 -3.42 -4.73 14.52
CA ALA A 194 -3.05 -3.86 13.40
C ALA A 194 -1.55 -3.88 13.13
N PHE A 195 -0.72 -3.88 14.18
CA PHE A 195 0.73 -4.02 14.03
C PHE A 195 1.12 -5.40 13.52
N ARG A 196 0.46 -6.47 13.97
CA ARG A 196 0.67 -7.81 13.44
C ARG A 196 0.42 -7.85 11.94
N THR A 197 -0.75 -7.38 11.50
CA THR A 197 -1.07 -7.29 10.06
C THR A 197 -0.02 -6.48 9.29
N THR A 198 0.44 -5.35 9.85
CA THR A 198 1.47 -4.51 9.20
C THR A 198 2.82 -5.24 9.09
N VAL A 199 3.27 -5.91 10.15
CA VAL A 199 4.55 -6.63 10.18
C VAL A 199 4.51 -7.87 9.27
N ASP A 200 3.40 -8.59 9.23
CA ASP A 200 3.22 -9.78 8.36
C ASP A 200 3.21 -9.40 6.86
N LEU A 201 2.77 -8.18 6.53
CA LEU A 201 2.81 -7.63 5.18
C LEU A 201 4.20 -7.08 4.80
N LEU A 202 5.07 -6.80 5.78
CA LEU A 202 6.36 -6.17 5.57
C LEU A 202 7.25 -6.95 4.58
N PRO A 203 7.37 -8.29 4.63
CA PRO A 203 8.12 -9.03 3.61
C PRO A 203 7.60 -8.78 2.21
N HIS A 204 6.29 -8.83 1.99
CA HIS A 204 5.70 -8.68 0.67
C HIS A 204 5.78 -7.24 0.15
N PHE A 205 5.67 -6.25 1.04
CA PHE A 205 5.87 -4.84 0.70
C PHE A 205 7.30 -4.57 0.24
N ILE A 206 8.24 -5.21 0.90
CA ILE A 206 9.68 -5.01 0.73
C ILE A 206 10.26 -5.93 -0.38
N SER A 207 9.60 -7.05 -0.68
CA SER A 207 10.06 -8.12 -1.58
C SER A 207 9.50 -7.98 -3.01
N PHE A 208 10.44 -7.66 -3.91
CA PHE A 208 10.48 -7.88 -5.37
C PHE A 208 9.47 -7.20 -6.31
N GLY A 209 10.03 -6.55 -7.35
CA GLY A 209 9.31 -5.89 -8.46
C GLY A 209 9.55 -4.38 -8.54
N ALA A 210 9.79 -3.75 -7.39
CA ALA A 210 10.13 -2.34 -7.25
C ALA A 210 11.52 -2.02 -7.85
N THR A 211 11.61 -0.92 -8.62
CA THR A 211 12.90 -0.36 -9.04
C THR A 211 13.69 0.13 -7.82
N THR A 212 15.01 0.33 -7.95
CA THR A 212 15.79 0.99 -6.90
C THR A 212 15.19 2.34 -6.49
N ALA A 213 14.68 3.12 -7.45
CA ALA A 213 13.97 4.36 -7.18
C ALA A 213 12.69 4.16 -6.35
N GLN A 214 11.89 3.14 -6.65
CA GLN A 214 10.69 2.84 -5.88
C GLN A 214 11.04 2.43 -4.43
N ARG A 215 12.11 1.65 -4.24
CA ARG A 215 12.58 1.30 -2.89
C ARG A 215 12.99 2.52 -2.06
N TYR A 216 13.63 3.51 -2.67
CA TYR A 216 13.95 4.78 -2.00
C TYR A 216 12.70 5.56 -1.58
N GLN A 217 11.62 5.50 -2.36
CA GLN A 217 10.33 6.10 -1.98
C GLN A 217 9.63 5.33 -0.86
N ASP A 218 9.91 4.03 -0.73
CA ASP A 218 9.19 3.11 0.16
C ASP A 218 9.83 3.03 1.55
N LEU A 219 11.15 3.26 1.63
CA LEU A 219 11.92 3.18 2.87
C LEU A 219 11.36 4.08 4.00
N PRO A 220 10.98 5.35 3.75
CA PRO A 220 10.39 6.19 4.79
C PRO A 220 9.06 5.66 5.36
N LEU A 221 8.35 4.80 4.61
CA LEU A 221 7.08 4.21 5.07
C LEU A 221 7.30 3.02 6.01
N THR A 222 8.42 2.31 5.87
CA THR A 222 8.78 1.16 6.71
C THR A 222 9.67 1.54 7.89
N ASP A 223 10.25 2.75 7.85
CA ASP A 223 11.03 3.30 8.94
C ASP A 223 10.28 3.22 10.27
N ASN A 224 10.93 2.61 11.25
CA ASN A 224 10.46 2.46 12.62
C ASN A 224 9.20 1.62 12.82
N VAL A 225 8.65 0.95 11.79
CA VAL A 225 7.44 0.10 11.95
C VAL A 225 7.69 -0.98 13.01
N ALA A 226 8.83 -1.66 12.93
CA ALA A 226 9.21 -2.71 13.86
C ALA A 226 9.45 -2.20 15.29
N VAL A 227 10.09 -1.04 15.42
CA VAL A 227 10.37 -0.41 16.72
C VAL A 227 9.06 0.01 17.38
N ARG A 228 8.14 0.61 16.63
CA ARG A 228 6.81 0.99 17.13
C ARG A 228 5.97 -0.23 17.50
N ALA A 229 6.02 -1.28 16.68
CA ALA A 229 5.36 -2.55 16.99
C ALA A 229 5.91 -3.14 18.30
N ALA A 230 7.23 -3.24 18.45
CA ALA A 230 7.87 -3.76 19.65
C ALA A 230 7.56 -2.91 20.89
N PHE A 231 7.60 -1.59 20.77
CA PHE A 231 7.22 -0.67 21.84
C PHE A 231 5.78 -0.94 22.31
N VAL A 232 4.85 -1.06 21.38
CA VAL A 232 3.44 -1.39 21.68
C VAL A 232 3.32 -2.76 22.33
N ALA A 233 4.00 -3.79 21.81
CA ALA A 233 3.97 -5.12 22.43
C ALA A 233 4.48 -5.08 23.87
N ILE A 234 5.54 -4.31 24.17
CA ILE A 234 6.04 -4.11 25.53
C ILE A 234 5.00 -3.41 26.42
N GLN A 235 4.32 -2.35 25.92
CA GLN A 235 3.27 -1.66 26.68
C GLN A 235 2.13 -2.59 27.10
N PHE A 236 1.81 -3.58 26.26
CA PHE A 236 0.78 -4.60 26.53
C PHE A 236 1.34 -5.87 27.19
N SER A 237 2.59 -5.84 27.69
CA SER A 237 3.27 -6.98 28.34
C SER A 237 3.48 -8.22 27.44
N GLU A 238 3.42 -8.06 26.13
CA GLU A 238 3.67 -9.08 25.12
C GLU A 238 5.16 -9.12 24.71
N TYR A 239 6.05 -9.35 25.69
CA TYR A 239 7.50 -9.29 25.49
C TYR A 239 8.03 -10.28 24.43
N ASN A 240 7.39 -11.46 24.36
CA ASN A 240 7.73 -12.47 23.35
C ASN A 240 7.48 -11.92 21.94
N LEU A 241 6.32 -11.27 21.74
CA LEU A 241 5.94 -10.68 20.45
C LEU A 241 6.83 -9.49 20.09
N ALA A 242 7.24 -8.69 21.07
CA ALA A 242 8.18 -7.60 20.87
C ALA A 242 9.51 -8.08 20.28
N LEU A 243 10.07 -9.15 20.86
CA LEU A 243 11.30 -9.79 20.36
C LEU A 243 11.09 -10.37 18.95
N GLU A 244 9.99 -11.08 18.73
CA GLU A 244 9.67 -11.65 17.42
C GLU A 244 9.54 -10.59 16.33
N TRP A 245 8.92 -9.44 16.60
CA TRP A 245 8.79 -8.35 15.63
C TRP A 245 10.11 -7.64 15.33
N LEU A 246 10.98 -7.44 16.33
CA LEU A 246 12.32 -6.90 16.10
C LEU A 246 13.16 -7.85 15.24
N GLU A 247 13.13 -9.14 15.55
CA GLU A 247 13.81 -10.15 14.74
C GLU A 247 13.21 -10.27 13.35
N HIS A 248 11.89 -10.16 13.21
CA HIS A 248 11.21 -10.18 11.93
C HIS A 248 11.71 -9.05 11.03
N ALA A 249 11.76 -7.82 11.53
CA ALA A 249 12.22 -6.69 10.75
C ALA A 249 13.72 -6.77 10.46
N ARG A 250 14.52 -7.23 11.41
CA ARG A 250 15.95 -7.50 11.18
C ARG A 250 16.14 -8.52 10.07
N CYS A 251 15.40 -9.63 10.08
CA CYS A 251 15.43 -10.64 9.02
C CYS A 251 15.01 -10.07 7.67
N VAL A 252 13.98 -9.21 7.62
CA VAL A 252 13.52 -8.59 6.37
C VAL A 252 14.56 -7.62 5.81
N VAL A 253 15.11 -6.72 6.64
CA VAL A 253 16.18 -5.80 6.24
C VAL A 253 17.44 -6.56 5.86
N TRP A 254 17.83 -7.60 6.61
CA TRP A 254 18.99 -8.43 6.29
C TRP A 254 18.80 -9.23 5.00
N ASN A 255 17.59 -9.72 4.72
CA ASN A 255 17.28 -10.33 3.42
C ASN A 255 17.46 -9.34 2.26
N GLN A 256 17.32 -8.03 2.51
CA GLN A 256 17.57 -6.99 1.51
C GLN A 256 19.04 -6.56 1.41
N THR A 257 19.72 -6.38 2.54
CA THR A 257 21.08 -5.85 2.61
C THR A 257 22.15 -6.93 2.40
N LEU A 258 21.88 -8.16 2.83
CA LEU A 258 22.84 -9.25 2.90
C LEU A 258 22.33 -10.45 2.08
N MET A 259 22.49 -10.35 0.75
CA MET A 259 22.71 -11.54 -0.10
C MET A 259 24.07 -12.23 0.19
N LEU A 260 24.69 -11.93 1.33
CA LEU A 260 25.99 -12.42 1.76
C LEU A 260 25.95 -12.66 3.28
N ARG A 261 26.00 -13.94 3.67
CA ARG A 261 26.21 -14.49 5.03
C ARG A 261 24.99 -14.62 5.96
N SER A 262 24.44 -15.84 5.98
CA SER A 262 24.56 -16.79 7.12
C SER A 262 23.36 -17.74 7.34
N PRO A 263 22.51 -17.99 6.34
CA PRO A 263 21.94 -19.35 6.19
C PRO A 263 22.26 -20.02 4.84
N MET A 264 22.84 -19.27 3.90
CA MET A 264 23.31 -19.82 2.61
C MET A 264 24.46 -20.81 2.77
N GLU A 265 25.32 -20.65 3.76
CA GLU A 265 26.47 -21.55 3.98
C GLU A 265 26.01 -22.94 4.40
N SER A 266 25.08 -23.02 5.36
CA SER A 266 24.46 -24.30 5.76
C SER A 266 23.69 -24.94 4.60
N LEU A 267 22.96 -24.13 3.81
CA LEU A 267 22.27 -24.64 2.61
C LEU A 267 23.26 -25.11 1.55
N HIS A 268 24.39 -24.43 1.39
CA HIS A 268 25.43 -24.79 0.43
C HIS A 268 26.15 -26.09 0.82
N GLN A 269 26.36 -26.31 2.13
CA GLN A 269 26.96 -27.55 2.65
C GLN A 269 26.08 -28.77 2.41
N SER A 270 24.76 -28.66 2.64
CA SER A 270 23.83 -29.79 2.53
C SER A 270 23.20 -29.91 1.13
N TYR A 271 22.99 -28.80 0.41
CA TYR A 271 22.25 -28.71 -0.85
C TYR A 271 22.89 -27.70 -1.85
N PRO A 272 24.10 -27.98 -2.37
CA PRO A 272 24.91 -27.03 -3.13
C PRO A 272 24.26 -26.55 -4.44
N VAL A 273 23.50 -27.40 -5.12
CA VAL A 273 22.82 -27.07 -6.38
C VAL A 273 21.71 -26.03 -6.15
N LEU A 274 20.88 -26.25 -5.13
CA LEU A 274 19.80 -25.34 -4.77
C LEU A 274 20.36 -23.99 -4.30
N ALA A 275 21.37 -24.01 -3.45
CA ALA A 275 22.06 -22.80 -2.98
C ALA A 275 22.65 -21.99 -4.14
N SER A 276 23.30 -22.65 -5.11
CA SER A 276 23.89 -21.99 -6.28
C SER A 276 22.83 -21.39 -7.21
N ARG A 277 21.69 -22.06 -7.40
CA ARG A 277 20.57 -21.54 -8.20
C ARG A 277 19.95 -20.32 -7.52
N LEU A 278 19.67 -20.41 -6.23
CA LEU A 278 19.12 -19.31 -5.42
C LEU A 278 20.04 -18.08 -5.45
N GLN A 279 21.36 -18.28 -5.33
CA GLN A 279 22.35 -17.20 -5.42
C GLN A 279 22.44 -16.60 -6.83
N SER A 280 22.26 -17.40 -7.89
CA SER A 280 22.26 -16.91 -9.27
C SER A 280 21.03 -16.05 -9.56
N VAL A 281 19.84 -16.53 -9.21
CA VAL A 281 18.57 -15.80 -9.39
C VAL A 281 18.58 -14.50 -8.60
N SER A 282 19.06 -14.54 -7.35
CA SER A 282 19.27 -13.35 -6.53
C SER A 282 20.15 -12.28 -7.21
N ARG A 283 21.31 -12.68 -7.74
CA ARG A 283 22.22 -11.75 -8.44
C ARG A 283 21.57 -11.13 -9.68
N GLN A 284 20.90 -11.96 -10.50
CA GLN A 284 20.18 -11.48 -11.69
C GLN A 284 19.10 -10.46 -11.32
N LEU A 285 18.36 -10.73 -10.25
CA LEU A 285 17.33 -9.84 -9.76
C LEU A 285 17.92 -8.52 -9.22
N HIS A 286 19.05 -8.58 -8.51
CA HIS A 286 19.76 -7.39 -8.05
C HIS A 286 20.18 -6.50 -9.23
N HIS A 287 20.83 -7.08 -10.24
CA HIS A 287 21.24 -6.35 -11.45
C HIS A 287 20.06 -5.76 -12.22
N ALA A 288 18.98 -6.51 -12.41
CA ALA A 288 17.77 -6.01 -13.06
C ALA A 288 17.08 -4.89 -12.25
N SER A 289 17.26 -4.85 -10.94
CA SER A 289 16.71 -3.78 -10.09
C SER A 289 17.58 -2.50 -10.07
N ALA A 290 18.89 -2.65 -10.32
CA ALA A 290 19.88 -1.56 -10.34
C ALA A 290 20.01 -0.91 -11.73
N GLY A 291 19.74 -1.65 -12.81
CA GLY A 291 19.98 -1.26 -14.21
C GLY A 291 19.09 -0.16 -14.82
N ALA A 292 18.25 0.52 -14.02
CA ALA A 292 17.23 1.47 -14.52
C ALA A 292 17.76 2.74 -15.24
N SER A 293 19.04 2.82 -15.59
CA SER A 293 19.67 3.98 -16.23
C SER A 293 19.98 3.83 -17.73
N ALA A 294 19.69 2.71 -18.40
CA ALA A 294 19.68 2.65 -19.88
C ALA A 294 18.89 1.44 -20.42
N PRO A 295 17.88 1.62 -21.30
CA PRO A 295 17.12 0.52 -21.88
C PRO A 295 17.84 -0.01 -23.12
N SER A 296 18.78 -0.94 -22.95
CA SER A 296 19.45 -1.55 -24.11
C SER A 296 19.63 -3.07 -24.03
N SER A 297 18.87 -3.78 -23.17
CA SER A 297 18.80 -5.24 -23.23
C SER A 297 17.39 -5.78 -22.98
N VAL A 298 17.04 -6.86 -23.68
CA VAL A 298 15.79 -7.64 -23.55
C VAL A 298 15.56 -8.14 -22.09
N SER A 299 16.60 -8.07 -21.25
CA SER A 299 16.62 -8.47 -19.84
C SER A 299 16.17 -7.39 -18.84
N ASP A 300 15.75 -6.20 -19.26
CA ASP A 300 15.31 -5.12 -18.33
C ASP A 300 13.81 -4.79 -18.44
N THR A 301 12.99 -5.81 -18.69
CA THR A 301 11.52 -5.64 -18.72
C THR A 301 10.91 -5.89 -17.33
N PRO A 302 9.84 -5.16 -16.93
CA PRO A 302 9.08 -5.46 -15.72
C PRO A 302 8.62 -6.93 -15.62
N GLN A 303 8.33 -7.55 -16.77
CA GLN A 303 7.94 -8.95 -16.89
C GLN A 303 9.09 -9.92 -16.56
N TYR A 304 10.32 -9.62 -17.00
CA TYR A 304 11.50 -10.41 -16.64
C TYR A 304 11.79 -10.36 -15.14
N ARG A 305 11.67 -9.17 -14.52
CA ARG A 305 11.81 -9.01 -13.07
C ARG A 305 10.77 -9.79 -12.28
N HIS A 306 9.50 -9.75 -12.71
CA HIS A 306 8.43 -10.56 -12.09
C HIS A 306 8.67 -12.07 -12.23
N ARG A 307 9.28 -12.53 -13.33
CA ARG A 307 9.62 -13.94 -13.52
C ARG A 307 10.73 -14.37 -12.56
N LEU A 308 11.80 -13.60 -12.46
CA LEU A 308 12.90 -13.88 -11.52
C LEU A 308 12.43 -13.85 -10.06
N ALA A 309 11.52 -12.94 -9.71
CA ALA A 309 10.92 -12.87 -8.38
C ALA A 309 10.16 -14.16 -8.02
N ARG A 310 9.29 -14.63 -8.93
CA ARG A 310 8.57 -15.90 -8.77
C ARG A 310 9.52 -17.08 -8.61
N GLU A 311 10.54 -17.16 -9.47
CA GLU A 311 11.53 -18.23 -9.38
C GLU A 311 12.28 -18.21 -8.04
N TYR A 312 12.63 -17.02 -7.54
CA TYR A 312 13.26 -16.89 -6.23
C TYR A 312 12.35 -17.39 -5.08
N ASP A 313 11.06 -17.04 -5.12
CA ASP A 313 10.07 -17.48 -4.13
C ASP A 313 9.84 -19.00 -4.17
N ASP A 314 9.81 -19.59 -5.37
CA ASP A 314 9.69 -21.04 -5.56
C ASP A 314 10.92 -21.77 -4.97
N LEU A 315 12.12 -21.22 -5.17
CA LEU A 315 13.37 -21.78 -4.63
C LEU A 315 13.44 -21.67 -3.10
N ILE A 316 12.97 -20.57 -2.51
CA ILE A 316 12.82 -20.45 -1.05
C ILE A 316 11.82 -21.46 -0.52
N THR A 317 10.68 -21.62 -1.21
CA THR A 317 9.65 -22.59 -0.82
C THR A 317 10.18 -24.00 -0.86
N THR A 318 10.96 -24.32 -1.90
CA THR A 318 11.66 -25.61 -2.03
C THR A 318 12.67 -25.82 -0.90
N ALA A 319 13.48 -24.80 -0.56
CA ALA A 319 14.44 -24.89 0.54
C ALA A 319 13.76 -25.18 1.89
N ARG A 320 12.57 -24.62 2.11
CA ARG A 320 11.79 -24.83 3.35
C ARG A 320 11.15 -26.21 3.48
N LEU A 321 11.11 -27.01 2.40
CA LEU A 321 10.66 -28.40 2.46
C LEU A 321 11.78 -29.35 2.92
N LEU A 322 13.02 -28.87 3.05
CA LEU A 322 14.17 -29.67 3.45
C LEU A 322 14.26 -29.75 4.98
N SER A 323 14.64 -30.92 5.48
CA SER A 323 14.78 -31.14 6.93
C SER A 323 15.88 -30.26 7.51
N GLY A 324 15.55 -29.50 8.56
CA GLY A 324 16.46 -28.55 9.21
C GLY A 324 16.48 -27.16 8.55
N PHE A 325 15.70 -26.93 7.49
CA PHE A 325 15.57 -25.66 6.78
C PHE A 325 14.13 -25.13 6.77
N GLU A 326 13.25 -25.66 7.63
CA GLU A 326 11.83 -25.29 7.70
C GLU A 326 11.62 -23.78 7.98
N ASP A 327 12.56 -23.19 8.71
CA ASP A 327 12.62 -21.77 9.03
C ASP A 327 13.62 -20.99 8.16
N PHE A 328 14.03 -21.53 7.01
CA PHE A 328 14.98 -20.87 6.11
C PHE A 328 14.46 -19.50 5.65
N LEU A 329 15.27 -18.47 5.95
CA LEU A 329 14.95 -17.05 5.75
C LEU A 329 13.61 -16.62 6.37
N ARG A 330 13.16 -17.29 7.44
CA ARG A 330 12.03 -16.88 8.26
C ARG A 330 12.52 -16.21 9.55
N PRO A 331 11.73 -15.28 10.11
CA PRO A 331 11.98 -14.75 11.45
C PRO A 331 12.09 -15.89 12.47
N THR A 332 13.13 -15.84 13.31
CA THR A 332 13.26 -16.79 14.41
C THR A 332 12.21 -16.48 15.47
N LYS A 333 11.36 -17.47 15.79
CA LYS A 333 10.37 -17.34 16.87
C LYS A 333 11.02 -17.29 18.24
N PHE A 334 10.31 -16.79 19.24
CA PHE A 334 10.82 -16.62 20.61
C PHE A 334 11.48 -17.88 21.17
N ASN A 335 10.86 -19.06 21.00
CA ASN A 335 11.42 -20.32 21.48
C ASN A 335 12.78 -20.68 20.85
N GLY A 336 13.02 -20.25 19.61
CA GLY A 336 14.32 -20.39 18.94
C GLY A 336 15.37 -19.44 19.53
N LEU A 337 14.98 -18.19 19.79
CA LEU A 337 15.84 -17.18 20.43
C LEU A 337 16.23 -17.60 21.86
N LEU A 338 15.26 -18.13 22.63
CA LEU A 338 15.49 -18.61 23.99
C LEU A 338 16.48 -19.78 24.04
N ARG A 339 16.42 -20.68 23.05
CA ARG A 339 17.41 -21.78 22.92
C ARG A 339 18.81 -21.24 22.62
N ALA A 340 18.93 -20.19 21.81
CA ALA A 340 20.21 -19.54 21.53
C ALA A 340 20.78 -18.79 22.75
N ALA A 341 19.91 -18.23 23.61
CA ALA A 341 20.27 -17.54 24.85
C ALA A 341 20.72 -18.48 26.00
N ARG A 342 20.75 -19.80 25.79
CA ARG A 342 21.13 -20.77 26.84
C ARG A 342 22.55 -20.57 27.39
N ASN A 343 23.42 -19.90 26.64
CA ASN A 343 24.83 -19.72 26.97
C ASN A 343 25.18 -18.28 27.44
N GLY A 344 24.18 -17.41 27.64
CA GLY A 344 24.39 -16.04 28.11
C GLY A 344 23.27 -15.06 27.73
N PRO A 345 23.27 -13.84 28.27
CA PRO A 345 22.23 -12.84 27.97
C PRO A 345 22.28 -12.41 26.50
N THR A 346 21.12 -12.43 25.84
CA THR A 346 20.96 -11.90 24.47
C THR A 346 20.49 -10.45 24.53
N VAL A 347 21.26 -9.54 23.91
CA VAL A 347 20.89 -8.12 23.78
C VAL A 347 20.48 -7.84 22.33
N VAL A 348 19.24 -7.39 22.12
CA VAL A 348 18.76 -6.93 20.82
C VAL A 348 18.89 -5.41 20.75
N SER A 349 19.84 -4.92 19.96
CA SER A 349 20.03 -3.48 19.72
C SER A 349 19.45 -3.07 18.37
N SER A 350 18.36 -2.31 18.36
CA SER A 350 17.87 -1.63 17.16
C SER A 350 18.51 -0.24 17.06
N CYS A 351 19.41 -0.05 16.10
CA CYS A 351 19.90 1.29 15.77
C CYS A 351 18.84 1.97 14.89
N THR A 352 18.35 3.13 15.34
CA THR A 352 17.59 4.04 14.49
C THR A 352 18.58 5.07 13.97
N SER A 353 18.70 5.19 12.65
CA SER A 353 19.57 6.16 11.98
C SER A 353 18.86 7.49 11.77
#